data_AF-B3QM18-F1
#
_entry.id   AF-B3QM18-F1
#
_cell.length_a   1.000
_cell.length_b   1.000
_cell.length_c   1.000
_cell.angle_alpha   90.00
_cell.angle_beta   90.00
_cell.angle_gamma   90.00
#
_symmetry.space_group_name_H-M   'P 1'
#
loop_
_entity.id
_entity.type
_entity.pdbx_description
1 polymer ?
#
loop_
_entity_poly.entity_id
_entity_poly.type
_entity_poly.pdbx_seq_one_letter_code
_entity_poly.pdbx_strand_id
1 'polypeptide(L)'
;MDNKSNGKLIALAIGGAVLMGTLFFLVSFLTGYSPAPNHSAILTPLRSFMGWFLLIFCASLIIMGLGKMSGAISDKWFLSFPLSIFVIVMVMFFSLRFYWEKGRTTTVDGKYIRSVEQLNDFLNKPAATSDLPPVPADFDFAAAEKLTDAKCNKCHTLGSVADLFRTKYKKTGQVKLIVKRMQGFPGANISDDEVIEIGTWLQEKF
;
A
#
# COMPACT_ATOMS: atom_id res chain seq x y z
N MET A 1 3.35 -39.06 -18.64
CA MET A 1 3.34 -37.77 -19.36
C MET A 1 4.45 -37.81 -20.40
N ASP A 2 4.13 -37.47 -21.64
CA ASP A 2 5.03 -37.54 -22.80
C ASP A 2 6.08 -36.41 -22.72
N ASN A 3 7.38 -36.73 -22.91
CA ASN A 3 8.49 -35.77 -22.76
C ASN A 3 8.34 -34.54 -23.69
N LYS A 4 7.61 -34.70 -24.80
CA LYS A 4 7.29 -33.63 -25.75
C LYS A 4 6.36 -32.56 -25.17
N SER A 5 5.49 -32.92 -24.23
CA SER A 5 4.60 -32.01 -23.49
C SER A 5 5.38 -31.11 -22.53
N ASN A 6 6.35 -31.69 -21.82
CA ASN A 6 7.15 -30.96 -20.83
C ASN A 6 7.98 -29.85 -21.50
N GLY A 7 8.58 -30.13 -22.66
CA GLY A 7 9.33 -29.12 -23.43
C GLY A 7 8.48 -27.92 -23.85
N LYS A 8 7.24 -28.14 -24.30
CA LYS A 8 6.31 -27.07 -24.67
C LYS A 8 5.91 -26.21 -23.46
N LEU A 9 5.66 -26.83 -22.32
CA LEU A 9 5.33 -26.14 -21.07
C LEU A 9 6.51 -25.28 -20.58
N ILE A 10 7.73 -25.81 -20.63
CA ILE A 10 8.95 -25.06 -20.26
C ILE A 10 9.15 -23.88 -21.21
N ALA A 11 9.01 -24.09 -22.53
CA ALA A 11 9.13 -23.02 -23.52
C ALA A 11 8.09 -21.91 -23.33
N LEU A 12 6.82 -22.28 -23.06
CA LEU A 12 5.76 -21.32 -22.77
C LEU A 12 6.04 -20.53 -21.49
N ALA A 13 6.52 -21.20 -20.44
CA ALA A 13 6.87 -20.55 -19.18
C ALA A 13 8.03 -19.55 -19.35
N ILE A 14 9.09 -19.93 -20.07
CA ILE A 14 10.23 -19.06 -20.36
C ILE A 14 9.78 -17.88 -21.22
N GLY A 15 9.03 -18.12 -22.30
CA GLY A 15 8.52 -17.08 -23.19
C GLY A 15 7.60 -16.09 -22.46
N GLY A 16 6.68 -16.60 -21.64
CA GLY A 16 5.80 -15.78 -20.81
C GLY A 16 6.56 -14.95 -19.77
N ALA A 17 7.57 -15.53 -19.12
CA ALA A 17 8.42 -14.82 -18.16
C ALA A 17 9.20 -13.68 -18.83
N VAL A 18 9.80 -13.93 -20.00
CA VAL A 18 10.52 -12.89 -20.77
C VAL A 18 9.57 -11.77 -21.17
N LEU A 19 8.42 -12.11 -21.76
CA LEU A 19 7.43 -11.12 -22.22
C LEU A 19 6.91 -10.26 -21.05
N MET A 20 6.57 -10.89 -19.92
CA MET A 20 6.15 -10.17 -18.72
C MET A 20 7.27 -9.32 -18.13
N GLY A 21 8.50 -9.82 -18.09
CA GLY A 21 9.67 -9.06 -17.64
C GLY A 21 9.92 -7.82 -18.50
N THR A 22 9.82 -7.95 -19.83
CA THR A 22 9.93 -6.81 -20.74
C THR A 22 8.81 -5.79 -20.53
N LEU A 23 7.56 -6.23 -20.37
CA LEU A 23 6.44 -5.32 -20.10
C LEU A 23 6.63 -4.55 -18.78
N PHE A 24 6.98 -5.24 -17.68
CA PHE A 24 7.24 -4.58 -16.40
C PHE A 24 8.42 -3.61 -16.48
N PHE A 25 9.48 -3.97 -17.20
CA PHE A 25 10.64 -3.10 -17.42
C PHE A 25 10.22 -1.80 -18.13
N LEU A 26 9.46 -1.89 -19.22
CA LEU A 26 8.99 -0.71 -19.97
C LEU A 26 8.02 0.15 -19.15
N VAL A 27 7.05 -0.46 -18.46
CA VAL A 27 6.11 0.27 -17.60
C VAL A 27 6.84 0.99 -16.46
N SER A 28 7.93 0.44 -15.95
CA SER A 28 8.72 1.09 -14.90
C SER A 28 9.28 2.44 -15.34
N PHE A 29 9.65 2.63 -16.61
CA PHE A 29 10.07 3.94 -17.12
C PHE A 29 8.92 4.96 -17.21
N LEU A 30 7.68 4.49 -17.43
CA LEU A 30 6.50 5.37 -17.46
C LEU A 30 6.12 5.90 -16.07
N THR A 31 6.57 5.26 -14.99
CA THR A 31 6.22 5.66 -13.60
C THR A 31 6.99 6.87 -13.08
N GLY A 32 8.09 7.28 -13.73
CA GLY A 32 8.86 8.46 -13.32
C GLY A 32 9.64 8.28 -12.00
N TYR A 33 10.19 7.10 -11.72
CA TYR A 33 11.07 6.90 -10.56
C TYR A 33 12.56 7.04 -10.93
N SER A 34 13.33 7.69 -10.05
CA SER A 34 14.79 7.59 -10.06
C SER A 34 15.24 6.50 -9.08
N PRO A 35 16.15 5.60 -9.48
CA PRO A 35 16.73 4.64 -8.55
C PRO A 35 17.43 5.36 -7.38
N ALA A 36 17.61 4.67 -6.25
CA ALA A 36 18.48 5.19 -5.20
C ALA A 36 19.88 5.46 -5.79
N PRO A 37 20.64 6.46 -5.30
CA PRO A 37 21.94 6.83 -5.88
C PRO A 37 22.95 5.68 -5.98
N ASN A 38 22.82 4.64 -5.15
CA ASN A 38 23.67 3.45 -5.18
C ASN A 38 23.18 2.33 -6.13
N HIS A 39 22.09 2.55 -6.87
CA HIS A 39 21.50 1.59 -7.80
C HIS A 39 21.45 2.18 -9.21
N SER A 40 21.78 1.36 -10.21
CA SER A 40 21.60 1.80 -11.60
C SER A 40 20.11 1.85 -11.97
N ALA A 41 19.70 2.83 -12.77
CA ALA A 41 18.32 2.96 -13.26
C ALA A 41 17.85 1.73 -14.04
N ILE A 42 18.79 1.03 -14.69
CA ILE A 42 18.51 -0.17 -15.49
C ILE A 42 18.29 -1.41 -14.60
N LEU A 43 19.08 -1.56 -13.53
CA LEU A 43 18.97 -2.71 -12.60
C LEU A 43 17.76 -2.62 -11.67
N THR A 44 17.22 -1.43 -11.39
CA THR A 44 16.11 -1.28 -10.44
C THR A 44 14.84 -2.00 -10.88
N PRO A 45 14.32 -1.82 -12.12
CA PRO A 45 13.19 -2.60 -12.62
C PRO A 45 13.51 -4.10 -12.69
N LEU A 46 14.74 -4.45 -13.10
CA LEU A 46 15.18 -5.85 -13.20
C LEU A 46 15.19 -6.54 -11.84
N ARG A 47 15.56 -5.84 -10.76
CA ARG A 47 15.49 -6.36 -9.38
C ARG A 47 14.06 -6.55 -8.91
N SER A 48 13.16 -5.62 -9.20
CA SER A 48 11.73 -5.78 -8.90
C SER A 48 11.17 -7.01 -9.62
N PHE A 49 11.49 -7.17 -10.91
CA PHE A 49 11.14 -8.35 -11.68
C PHE A 49 11.75 -9.64 -11.10
N MET A 50 13.02 -9.62 -10.68
CA MET A 50 13.69 -10.75 -10.03
C MET A 50 12.99 -11.13 -8.71
N GLY A 51 12.53 -10.15 -7.93
CA GLY A 51 11.73 -10.38 -6.73
C GLY A 51 10.41 -11.10 -7.05
N TRP A 52 9.67 -10.65 -8.07
CA TRP A 52 8.45 -11.32 -8.53
C TRP A 52 8.72 -12.72 -9.09
N PHE A 53 9.77 -12.88 -9.90
CA PHE A 53 10.17 -14.17 -10.44
C PHE A 53 10.54 -15.14 -9.32
N LEU A 54 11.30 -14.70 -8.32
CA LEU A 54 11.65 -15.51 -7.15
C LEU A 54 10.40 -15.90 -6.36
N LEU A 55 9.43 -15.00 -6.18
CA LEU A 55 8.16 -15.32 -5.53
C LEU A 55 7.37 -16.38 -6.31
N ILE A 56 7.25 -16.23 -7.64
CA ILE A 56 6.57 -17.21 -8.50
C ILE A 56 7.30 -18.56 -8.48
N PHE A 57 8.63 -18.53 -8.49
CA PHE A 57 9.46 -19.72 -8.42
C PHE A 57 9.30 -20.43 -7.07
N CYS A 58 9.37 -19.70 -5.95
CA CYS A 58 9.11 -20.23 -4.61
C CYS A 58 7.70 -20.78 -4.49
N ALA A 59 6.68 -20.08 -4.99
CA ALA A 59 5.30 -20.56 -5.03
C ALA A 59 5.18 -21.84 -5.86
N SER A 60 5.87 -21.92 -7.00
CA SER A 60 5.91 -23.13 -7.84
C SER A 60 6.57 -24.31 -7.12
N LEU A 61 7.66 -24.07 -6.38
CA LEU A 61 8.29 -25.09 -5.54
C LEU A 61 7.39 -25.56 -4.39
N ILE A 62 6.68 -24.63 -3.73
CA ILE A 62 5.68 -24.95 -2.70
C ILE A 62 4.59 -25.84 -3.30
N ILE A 63 3.96 -25.41 -4.41
CA ILE A 63 2.87 -26.14 -5.06
C ILE A 63 3.34 -27.52 -5.49
N MET A 64 4.54 -27.63 -6.08
CA MET A 64 5.13 -28.92 -6.43
C MET A 64 5.37 -29.79 -5.18
N GLY A 65 5.88 -29.23 -4.09
CA GLY A 65 6.08 -29.91 -2.82
C GLY A 65 4.76 -30.43 -2.22
N LEU A 66 3.74 -29.59 -2.19
CA LEU A 66 2.38 -29.96 -1.74
C LEU A 66 1.75 -31.02 -2.65
N GLY A 67 1.91 -30.91 -3.97
CA GLY A 67 1.41 -31.89 -4.93
C GLY A 67 2.07 -33.26 -4.76
N LYS A 68 3.39 -33.32 -4.54
CA LYS A 68 4.09 -34.57 -4.24
C LYS A 68 3.68 -35.17 -2.89
N MET A 69 3.47 -34.33 -1.88
CA MET A 69 2.98 -34.75 -0.57
C MET A 69 1.53 -35.28 -0.63
N SER A 70 0.66 -34.67 -1.45
CA SER A 70 -0.71 -35.16 -1.65
C SER A 70 -0.78 -36.57 -2.26
N GLY A 71 0.22 -36.97 -3.06
CA GLY A 71 0.31 -38.33 -3.63
C GLY A 71 0.91 -39.35 -2.67
N ALA A 72 1.60 -38.91 -1.62
CA ALA A 72 2.23 -39.74 -0.61
C ALA A 72 1.61 -39.42 0.76
N ILE A 73 0.35 -39.84 0.96
CA ILE A 73 -0.22 -39.93 2.31
C ILE A 73 0.60 -40.99 3.05
N SER A 74 1.64 -40.53 3.73
CA SER A 74 2.32 -41.28 4.78
C SER A 74 2.09 -40.55 6.09
N ASP A 75 2.02 -41.29 7.19
CA ASP A 75 1.75 -40.77 8.54
C ASP A 75 2.72 -39.64 8.97
N LYS A 76 3.83 -39.46 8.26
CA LYS A 76 4.84 -38.41 8.50
C LYS A 76 4.52 -37.06 7.84
N TRP A 77 3.49 -36.96 7.00
CA TRP A 77 3.12 -35.74 6.28
C TRP A 77 2.91 -34.52 7.21
N PHE A 78 2.29 -34.76 8.38
CA PHE A 78 2.01 -33.72 9.38
C PHE A 78 3.29 -33.06 9.93
N LEU A 79 4.43 -33.77 9.96
CA LEU A 79 5.72 -33.21 10.41
C LEU A 79 6.48 -32.51 9.27
N SER A 80 6.41 -33.04 8.05
CA SER A 80 7.10 -32.44 6.90
C SER A 80 6.50 -31.12 6.47
N PHE A 81 5.18 -30.93 6.62
CA PHE A 81 4.49 -29.72 6.17
C PHE A 81 4.92 -28.46 6.94
N PRO A 82 4.86 -28.40 8.29
CA PRO A 82 5.34 -27.26 9.05
C PRO A 82 6.84 -26.99 8.85
N LEU A 83 7.65 -28.05 8.78
CA LEU A 83 9.10 -27.91 8.57
C LEU A 83 9.42 -27.30 7.21
N SER A 84 8.71 -27.73 6.15
CA SER A 84 8.88 -27.15 4.81
C SER A 84 8.51 -25.67 4.78
N ILE A 85 7.39 -25.28 5.41
CA ILE A 85 6.97 -23.88 5.52
C ILE A 85 8.03 -23.07 6.25
N PHE A 86 8.54 -23.58 7.38
CA PHE A 86 9.57 -22.90 8.16
C PHE A 86 10.86 -22.65 7.33
N VAL A 87 11.33 -23.67 6.60
CA VAL A 87 12.51 -23.54 5.73
C VAL A 87 12.28 -22.49 4.64
N ILE A 88 11.10 -22.50 4.00
CA ILE A 88 10.76 -21.52 2.96
C ILE A 88 10.71 -20.10 3.52
N VAL A 89 10.06 -19.90 4.67
CA VAL A 89 9.99 -18.60 5.35
C VAL A 89 11.39 -18.11 5.74
N MET A 90 12.26 -18.99 6.24
CA MET A 90 13.65 -18.65 6.55
C MET A 90 14.41 -18.21 5.29
N VAL A 91 14.33 -18.98 4.20
CA VAL A 91 14.99 -18.61 2.93
C VAL A 91 14.47 -17.26 2.41
N MET A 92 13.17 -16.99 2.50
CA MET A 92 12.59 -15.70 2.14
C MET A 92 13.13 -14.56 3.02
N PHE A 93 13.19 -14.76 4.33
CA PHE A 93 13.69 -13.75 5.27
C PHE A 93 15.17 -13.43 5.02
N PHE A 94 16.01 -14.46 4.87
CA PHE A 94 17.44 -14.26 4.57
C PHE A 94 17.66 -13.61 3.21
N SER A 95 16.86 -13.98 2.19
CA SER A 95 16.92 -13.35 0.87
C SER A 95 16.55 -11.86 0.96
N LEU A 96 15.43 -11.51 1.60
CA LEU A 96 15.01 -10.11 1.76
C LEU A 96 16.05 -9.30 2.54
N ARG A 97 16.64 -9.88 3.60
CA ARG A 97 17.67 -9.24 4.42
C ARG A 97 18.93 -8.90 3.63
N PHE A 98 19.35 -9.77 2.71
CA PHE A 98 20.53 -9.55 1.86
C PHE A 98 20.27 -8.55 0.73
N TYR A 99 19.08 -8.58 0.13
CA TYR A 99 18.79 -7.80 -1.07
C TYR A 99 18.31 -6.37 -0.80
N TRP A 100 17.64 -6.09 0.33
CA TRP A 100 16.88 -4.83 0.48
C TRP A 100 17.54 -3.70 1.29
N GLU A 101 18.70 -3.89 1.88
CA GLU A 101 19.25 -2.87 2.81
C GLU A 101 20.01 -1.71 2.18
N LYS A 102 20.10 -1.59 0.84
CA LYS A 102 20.98 -0.58 0.21
C LYS A 102 20.25 0.56 -0.49
N GLY A 103 19.34 1.26 0.19
CA GLY A 103 18.92 2.62 -0.21
C GLY A 103 17.51 2.74 -0.78
N ARG A 104 16.94 3.94 -0.62
CA ARG A 104 15.54 4.28 -0.93
C ARG A 104 15.40 4.86 -2.34
N THR A 105 14.33 4.50 -3.05
CA THR A 105 13.93 5.14 -4.30
C THR A 105 13.65 6.64 -4.09
N THR A 106 14.13 7.47 -5.00
CA THR A 106 13.91 8.92 -5.01
C THR A 106 12.99 9.32 -6.16
N THR A 107 12.35 10.47 -6.04
CA THR A 107 11.62 11.09 -7.17
C THR A 107 12.61 11.56 -8.25
N VAL A 108 12.14 11.82 -9.49
CA VAL A 108 12.98 12.35 -10.60
C VAL A 108 13.75 13.61 -10.18
N ASP A 109 13.16 14.44 -9.31
CA ASP A 109 13.76 15.66 -8.77
C ASP A 109 14.85 15.40 -7.71
N GLY A 110 15.26 14.15 -7.48
CA GLY A 110 16.25 13.78 -6.46
C GLY A 110 15.76 13.89 -5.02
N LYS A 111 14.48 14.23 -4.79
CA LYS A 111 13.91 14.29 -3.44
C LYS A 111 13.69 12.87 -2.92
N TYR A 112 14.23 12.59 -1.73
CA TYR A 112 13.87 11.39 -0.97
C TYR A 112 12.36 11.38 -0.72
N ILE A 113 11.73 10.22 -0.88
CA ILE A 113 10.46 9.96 -0.21
C ILE A 113 10.73 10.23 1.28
N ARG A 114 9.97 11.13 1.91
CA ARG A 114 10.20 11.60 3.29
C ARG A 114 10.54 10.42 4.23
N SER A 115 11.48 10.58 5.16
CA SER A 115 11.63 9.63 6.29
C SER A 115 10.31 9.49 7.05
N VAL A 116 10.13 8.41 7.81
CA VAL A 116 8.93 8.25 8.65
C VAL A 116 8.79 9.45 9.59
N GLU A 117 9.91 9.93 10.14
CA GLU A 117 9.99 11.15 10.95
C GLU A 117 9.61 12.41 10.14
N GLN A 118 10.20 12.64 8.96
CA GLN A 118 9.84 13.78 8.11
C GLN A 118 8.39 13.72 7.60
N LEU A 119 7.85 12.52 7.42
CA LEU A 119 6.45 12.32 7.07
C LEU A 119 5.59 12.68 8.28
N ASN A 120 5.92 12.22 9.48
CA ASN A 120 5.22 12.59 10.72
C ASN A 120 5.29 14.09 10.98
N ASP A 121 6.47 14.72 10.85
CA ASP A 121 6.64 16.17 10.98
C ASP A 121 5.80 16.91 9.93
N PHE A 122 5.85 16.46 8.69
CA PHE A 122 5.00 17.02 7.64
C PHE A 122 3.51 16.84 7.96
N LEU A 123 3.11 15.68 8.50
CA LEU A 123 1.74 15.35 8.92
C LEU A 123 1.27 16.15 10.15
N ASN A 124 2.19 16.64 10.99
CA ASN A 124 1.87 17.40 12.19
C ASN A 124 1.88 18.93 12.00
N LYS A 125 2.56 19.47 10.98
CA LYS A 125 2.56 20.93 10.70
C LYS A 125 1.17 21.48 10.34
N PRO A 126 0.67 22.59 10.90
CA PRO A 126 -0.63 23.13 10.46
C PRO A 126 -0.64 23.44 8.96
N ALA A 127 -1.81 23.31 8.33
CA ALA A 127 -1.98 23.69 6.93
C ALA A 127 -1.77 25.20 6.77
N ALA A 128 -1.19 25.62 5.63
CA ALA A 128 -0.94 27.05 5.38
C ALA A 128 -2.24 27.86 5.19
N THR A 129 -3.33 27.19 4.81
CA THR A 129 -4.65 27.78 4.55
C THR A 129 -5.73 26.85 5.08
N SER A 130 -6.92 27.40 5.34
CA SER A 130 -8.13 26.66 5.72
C SER A 130 -9.31 27.18 4.90
N ASP A 131 -10.15 26.28 4.39
CA ASP A 131 -11.43 26.59 3.72
C ASP A 131 -12.61 26.72 4.69
N LEU A 132 -12.35 26.52 5.99
CA LEU A 132 -13.32 26.73 7.07
C LEU A 132 -13.24 28.16 7.59
N PRO A 133 -14.38 28.75 8.01
CA PRO A 133 -14.39 30.02 8.71
C PRO A 133 -13.62 29.91 10.04
N PRO A 134 -13.18 31.05 10.62
CA PRO A 134 -12.60 31.07 11.96
C PRO A 134 -13.55 30.44 12.98
N VAL A 135 -13.00 29.67 13.93
CA VAL A 135 -13.78 29.01 14.98
C VAL A 135 -14.39 30.06 15.92
N PRO A 136 -15.72 30.06 16.14
CA PRO A 136 -16.35 30.92 17.13
C PRO A 136 -15.82 30.65 18.55
N ALA A 137 -15.77 31.68 19.40
CA ALA A 137 -15.25 31.54 20.76
C ALA A 137 -16.10 30.60 21.64
N ASP A 138 -17.37 30.45 21.31
CA ASP A 138 -18.39 29.63 21.97
C ASP A 138 -18.64 28.29 21.26
N PHE A 139 -17.76 27.87 20.35
CA PHE A 139 -17.92 26.61 19.62
C PHE A 139 -17.92 25.39 20.56
N ASP A 140 -19.01 24.63 20.55
CA ASP A 140 -19.15 23.41 21.35
C ASP A 140 -18.51 22.21 20.65
N PHE A 141 -17.23 21.97 20.95
CA PHE A 141 -16.49 20.82 20.42
C PHE A 141 -17.09 19.46 20.82
N ALA A 142 -17.79 19.37 21.95
CA ALA A 142 -18.39 18.10 22.41
C ALA A 142 -19.68 17.79 21.65
N ALA A 143 -20.48 18.81 21.34
CA ALA A 143 -21.63 18.67 20.44
C ALA A 143 -21.17 18.30 19.02
N ALA A 144 -20.13 18.99 18.52
CA ALA A 144 -19.57 18.73 17.20
C ALA A 144 -18.96 17.32 17.06
N GLU A 145 -18.34 16.79 18.12
CA GLU A 145 -17.86 15.39 18.16
C GLU A 145 -19.03 14.41 18.00
N LYS A 146 -20.09 14.57 18.80
CA LYS A 146 -21.27 13.70 18.74
C LYS A 146 -21.97 13.77 17.39
N LEU A 147 -22.09 14.96 16.82
CA LEU A 147 -22.63 15.17 15.48
C LEU A 147 -21.77 14.45 14.44
N THR A 148 -20.45 14.66 14.50
CA THR A 148 -19.50 14.06 13.56
C THR A 148 -19.54 12.54 13.64
N ASP A 149 -19.57 11.95 14.83
CA ASP A 149 -19.67 10.50 15.01
C ASP A 149 -20.99 9.95 14.49
N ALA A 150 -22.10 10.64 14.72
CA ALA A 150 -23.43 10.24 14.25
C ALA A 150 -23.56 10.29 12.72
N LYS A 151 -22.88 11.22 12.05
CA LYS A 151 -22.99 11.44 10.59
C LYS A 151 -21.91 10.70 9.80
N CYS A 152 -20.66 10.73 10.27
CA CYS A 152 -19.50 10.29 9.49
C CYS A 152 -19.15 8.80 9.65
N ASN A 153 -19.49 8.17 10.80
CA ASN A 153 -19.20 6.74 11.01
C ASN A 153 -20.21 5.78 10.35
N LYS A 154 -21.19 6.30 9.60
CA LYS A 154 -22.24 5.48 8.96
C LYS A 154 -21.70 4.55 7.86
N CYS A 155 -20.71 5.01 7.10
CA CYS A 155 -20.15 4.25 5.96
C CYS A 155 -18.88 3.49 6.36
N HIS A 156 -18.01 4.12 7.14
CA HIS A 156 -16.76 3.58 7.66
C HIS A 156 -16.31 4.39 8.88
N THR A 157 -15.47 3.82 9.74
CA THR A 157 -14.97 4.56 10.89
C THR A 157 -14.02 5.69 10.46
N LEU A 158 -14.07 6.84 11.13
CA LEU A 158 -13.13 7.94 10.87
C LEU A 158 -11.67 7.51 11.05
N GLY A 159 -11.39 6.61 12.00
CA GLY A 159 -10.07 6.03 12.20
C GLY A 159 -9.53 5.29 10.97
N SER A 160 -10.40 4.60 10.22
CA SER A 160 -9.99 3.86 9.01
C SER A 160 -9.56 4.76 7.84
N VAL A 161 -9.93 6.04 7.87
CA VAL A 161 -9.65 7.02 6.81
C VAL A 161 -8.78 8.19 7.28
N ALA A 162 -8.30 8.16 8.53
CA ALA A 162 -7.59 9.26 9.18
C ALA A 162 -6.33 9.71 8.39
N ASP A 163 -5.54 8.77 7.89
CA ASP A 163 -4.32 9.08 7.13
C ASP A 163 -4.64 9.79 5.82
N LEU A 164 -5.69 9.33 5.11
CA LEU A 164 -6.16 9.96 3.88
C LEU A 164 -6.71 11.36 4.15
N PHE A 165 -7.46 11.51 5.25
CA PHE A 165 -7.99 12.80 5.68
C PHE A 165 -6.87 13.81 5.97
N ARG A 166 -5.92 13.44 6.83
CA ARG A 166 -4.76 14.27 7.19
C ARG A 166 -3.99 14.68 5.94
N THR A 167 -3.62 13.71 5.10
CA THR A 167 -2.74 13.96 3.95
C THR A 167 -3.39 14.75 2.83
N LYS A 168 -4.66 14.47 2.49
CA LYS A 168 -5.31 15.04 1.28
C LYS A 168 -6.19 16.25 1.55
N TYR A 169 -6.81 16.34 2.72
CA TYR A 169 -7.83 17.36 2.98
C TYR A 169 -7.43 18.34 4.07
N LYS A 170 -6.93 17.86 5.23
CA LYS A 170 -6.45 18.78 6.27
C LYS A 170 -5.24 19.59 5.77
N LYS A 171 -4.22 18.94 5.19
CA LYS A 171 -2.99 19.64 4.74
C LYS A 171 -3.19 20.66 3.64
N THR A 172 -4.16 20.43 2.78
CA THR A 172 -4.48 21.32 1.66
C THR A 172 -5.46 22.41 2.09
N GLY A 173 -5.94 22.39 3.34
CA GLY A 173 -6.96 23.31 3.82
C GLY A 173 -8.31 23.08 3.13
N GLN A 174 -8.62 21.84 2.77
CA GLN A 174 -9.81 21.44 2.02
C GLN A 174 -10.76 20.57 2.87
N VAL A 175 -10.88 20.87 4.16
CA VAL A 175 -11.71 20.08 5.07
C VAL A 175 -13.20 20.30 4.78
N LYS A 176 -13.61 21.55 4.53
CA LYS A 176 -15.00 21.84 4.13
C LYS A 176 -15.35 21.13 2.82
N LEU A 177 -14.42 21.09 1.86
CA LEU A 177 -14.63 20.40 0.58
C LEU A 177 -14.97 18.91 0.76
N ILE A 178 -14.24 18.20 1.62
CA ILE A 178 -14.48 16.76 1.81
C ILE A 178 -15.80 16.51 2.55
N VAL A 179 -16.13 17.33 3.56
CA VAL A 179 -17.42 17.21 4.27
C VAL A 179 -18.58 17.53 3.32
N LYS A 180 -18.43 18.51 2.44
CA LYS A 180 -19.42 18.81 1.39
C LYS A 180 -19.55 17.68 0.36
N ARG A 181 -18.48 16.96 0.06
CA ARG A 181 -18.57 15.73 -0.75
C ARG A 181 -19.32 14.63 0.00
N MET A 182 -19.08 14.46 1.30
CA MET A 182 -19.80 13.51 2.16
C MET A 182 -21.29 13.83 2.21
N GLN A 183 -21.65 15.11 2.30
CA GLN A 183 -23.02 15.60 2.23
C GLN A 183 -23.74 15.15 0.94
N GLY A 184 -23.03 15.10 -0.19
CA GLY A 184 -23.58 14.67 -1.47
C GLY A 184 -23.86 13.16 -1.59
N PHE A 185 -23.45 12.34 -0.63
CA PHE A 185 -23.75 10.90 -0.67
C PHE A 185 -25.20 10.62 -0.25
N PRO A 186 -25.91 9.73 -0.97
CA PRO A 186 -27.27 9.31 -0.59
C PRO A 186 -27.30 8.81 0.86
N GLY A 187 -28.19 9.38 1.69
CA GLY A 187 -28.38 8.97 3.09
C GLY A 187 -27.41 9.60 4.10
N ALA A 188 -26.49 10.47 3.68
CA ALA A 188 -25.61 11.18 4.60
C ALA A 188 -26.41 12.02 5.62
N ASN A 189 -27.46 12.69 5.13
CA ASN A 189 -28.33 13.61 5.90
C ASN A 189 -27.51 14.68 6.64
N ILE A 190 -26.58 15.32 5.94
CA ILE A 190 -25.76 16.43 6.46
C ILE A 190 -26.37 17.75 5.96
N SER A 191 -26.75 18.66 6.86
CA SER A 191 -27.21 20.00 6.48
C SER A 191 -26.02 20.92 6.16
N ASP A 192 -26.28 22.04 5.48
CA ASP A 192 -25.21 23.01 5.13
C ASP A 192 -24.52 23.60 6.38
N ASP A 193 -25.25 23.78 7.48
CA ASP A 193 -24.69 24.26 8.75
C ASP A 193 -23.83 23.19 9.42
N GLU A 194 -24.29 21.93 9.39
CA GLU A 194 -23.55 20.78 9.93
C GLU A 194 -22.20 20.58 9.20
N VAL A 195 -22.09 20.98 7.93
CA VAL A 195 -20.81 20.90 7.18
C VAL A 195 -19.71 21.71 7.87
N ILE A 196 -20.04 22.90 8.38
CA ILE A 196 -19.07 23.77 9.05
C ILE A 196 -18.70 23.22 10.43
N GLU A 197 -19.70 22.74 11.18
CA GLU A 197 -19.49 22.17 12.51
C GLU A 197 -18.63 20.91 12.47
N ILE A 198 -18.99 19.95 11.60
CA ILE A 198 -18.22 18.72 11.37
C ILE A 198 -16.82 19.05 10.86
N GLY A 199 -16.72 19.96 9.89
CA GLY A 199 -15.44 20.37 9.33
C GLY A 199 -14.52 20.99 10.39
N THR A 200 -15.05 21.84 11.25
CA THR A 200 -14.31 22.48 12.34
C THR A 200 -13.77 21.46 13.33
N TRP A 201 -14.61 20.50 13.74
CA TRP A 201 -14.16 19.42 14.62
C TRP A 201 -13.09 18.55 13.96
N LEU A 202 -13.27 18.16 12.70
CA LEU A 202 -12.29 17.35 11.96
C LEU A 202 -10.95 18.07 11.79
N GLN A 203 -10.98 19.39 11.55
CA GLN A 203 -9.80 20.23 11.44
C GLN A 203 -9.01 20.25 12.76
N GLU A 204 -9.68 20.29 13.91
CA GLU A 204 -9.03 20.34 15.21
C GLU A 204 -8.56 18.95 15.68
N LYS A 205 -9.38 17.91 15.45
CA LYS A 205 -9.11 16.55 15.94
C LYS A 205 -7.89 15.87 15.30
N PHE A 206 -7.75 15.96 13.98
CA PHE A 206 -6.81 15.15 13.20
C PHE A 206 -5.54 15.87 12.85
#